data_AF-A0A2D5NAF3-F1
#
_entry.id   AF-A0A2D5NAF3-F1
#
_cell.length_a   1.000
_cell.length_b   1.000
_cell.length_c   1.000
_cell.angle_alpha   90.00
_cell.angle_beta   90.00
_cell.angle_gamma   90.00
#
_symmetry.space_group_name_H-M   'P 1'
#
loop_
_entity.id
_entity.type
_entity.pdbx_description
1 polymer ?
#
loop_
_entity_poly.entity_id
_entity_poly.type
_entity_poly.pdbx_seq_one_letter_code
_entity_poly.pdbx_strand_id
1 'polypeptide(L)'
;DATTTALNLSDAVRAKNVFVTSIHTVQPDYDVNKAIAPKSWVQAFTGAKHPSYLEVYDDDNALRKSIEAYFGDRAITADRLEQEATLFKVMRSERLVVLAILAFVVVLASFGIVSALTIIALEKKSDIYTLWSMGTSNAQLRSIFFKNGLLIVLAGWAVGLSLGTTIILIQKYVGVVSLGSGYIQEYYPVVLSWKHYLLTTSIVLSIGTAISMWSTGKVIQQINET
;
A
#
# COMPACT_ATOMS: atom_id res chain seq x y z
N ASP A 1 49.00 42.50 7.38
CA ASP A 1 48.58 42.76 8.77
C ASP A 1 47.24 42.14 9.07
N ALA A 2 47.22 41.36 10.15
CA ALA A 2 46.11 40.56 10.62
C ALA A 2 45.12 41.40 11.43
N THR A 3 43.85 41.43 11.02
CA THR A 3 42.73 41.89 11.87
C THR A 3 41.44 41.12 11.58
N THR A 4 41.50 39.79 11.46
CA THR A 4 40.30 38.95 11.68
C THR A 4 40.19 38.64 13.17
N THR A 5 39.63 39.59 13.91
CA THR A 5 39.31 39.43 15.34
C THR A 5 38.10 38.51 15.48
N ALA A 6 38.24 37.41 16.22
CA ALA A 6 37.22 36.36 16.44
C ALA A 6 35.90 36.82 17.11
N LEU A 7 35.72 38.13 17.33
CA LEU A 7 34.58 38.75 18.02
C LEU A 7 33.70 39.62 17.12
N ASN A 8 34.05 39.82 15.84
CA ASN A 8 33.23 40.61 14.92
C ASN A 8 32.28 39.70 14.11
N LEU A 9 31.16 39.32 14.73
CA LEU A 9 30.14 38.46 14.08
C LEU A 9 29.50 39.12 12.84
N SER A 10 29.57 40.45 12.71
CA SER A 10 29.03 41.22 11.58
C SER A 10 29.72 40.87 10.27
N ASP A 11 31.05 40.69 10.27
CA ASP A 11 31.82 40.35 9.07
C ASP A 11 31.75 38.86 8.70
N ALA A 12 31.30 38.02 9.64
CA ALA A 12 31.10 36.59 9.42
C ALA A 12 29.80 36.27 8.67
N VAL A 13 28.83 37.20 8.68
CA VAL A 13 27.52 37.01 8.03
C VAL A 13 27.51 37.70 6.66
N ARG A 14 27.59 36.90 5.59
CA ARG A 14 27.39 37.40 4.22
C ARG A 14 25.90 37.60 3.96
N ALA A 15 25.44 38.84 3.90
CA ALA A 15 24.07 39.20 3.56
C ALA A 15 24.04 40.00 2.24
N LYS A 16 23.05 39.72 1.39
CA LYS A 16 22.79 40.48 0.16
C LYS A 16 21.29 40.62 -0.05
N ASN A 17 20.84 41.82 -0.37
CA ASN A 17 19.43 42.06 -0.66
C ASN A 17 19.04 41.34 -1.95
N VAL A 18 17.92 40.62 -1.89
CA VAL A 18 17.31 39.91 -3.01
C VAL A 18 15.86 40.31 -3.14
N PHE A 19 15.38 40.41 -4.36
CA PHE A 19 13.96 40.61 -4.65
C PHE A 19 13.35 39.27 -5.05
N VAL A 20 12.22 38.92 -4.45
CA VAL A 20 11.46 37.72 -4.79
C VAL A 20 10.75 37.97 -6.12
N THR A 21 11.03 37.15 -7.13
CA THR A 21 10.38 37.25 -8.45
C THR A 21 9.13 36.39 -8.55
N SER A 22 9.14 35.21 -7.95
CA SER A 22 8.05 34.24 -8.00
C SER A 22 8.07 33.32 -6.78
N ILE A 23 6.89 32.81 -6.42
CA ILE A 23 6.71 31.77 -5.39
C ILE A 23 6.17 30.54 -6.11
N HIS A 24 6.85 29.41 -5.92
CA HIS A 24 6.45 28.12 -6.47
C HIS A 24 6.12 27.18 -5.32
N THR A 25 5.03 26.43 -5.46
CA THR A 25 4.60 25.42 -4.48
C THR A 25 4.62 24.06 -5.17
N VAL A 26 5.40 23.14 -4.64
CA VAL A 26 5.56 21.78 -5.17
C VAL A 26 5.20 20.77 -4.09
N GLN A 27 5.91 20.81 -2.97
CA GLN A 27 5.69 19.92 -1.83
C GLN A 27 6.29 20.55 -0.56
N PRO A 28 5.68 20.38 0.62
CA PRO A 28 6.13 21.06 1.85
C PRO A 28 7.63 20.91 2.16
N ASP A 29 8.20 19.71 1.96
CA ASP A 29 9.62 19.47 2.23
C ASP A 29 10.57 20.25 1.31
N TYR A 30 10.15 20.51 0.06
CA TYR A 30 10.91 21.31 -0.90
C TYR A 30 10.66 22.81 -0.66
N ASP A 31 9.41 23.20 -0.44
CA ASP A 31 8.99 24.59 -0.37
C ASP A 31 9.50 25.31 0.88
N VAL A 32 9.69 24.58 1.99
CA VAL A 32 10.24 25.14 3.23
C VAL A 32 11.77 25.28 3.18
N ASN A 33 12.46 24.37 2.50
CA ASN A 33 13.91 24.21 2.62
C ASN A 33 14.71 24.68 1.40
N LYS A 34 14.05 25.00 0.27
CA LYS A 34 14.75 25.33 -0.99
C LYS A 34 14.32 26.69 -1.54
N ALA A 35 15.31 27.44 -2.01
CA ALA A 35 15.11 28.64 -2.81
C ALA A 35 15.82 28.49 -4.15
N ILE A 36 15.20 28.96 -5.22
CA ILE A 36 15.77 28.90 -6.57
C ILE A 36 16.32 30.28 -6.92
N ALA A 37 17.56 30.31 -7.38
CA ALA A 37 18.22 31.54 -7.80
C ALA A 37 19.06 31.33 -9.08
N PRO A 38 19.27 32.38 -9.89
CA PRO A 38 20.10 32.28 -11.09
C PRO A 38 21.52 31.82 -10.76
N LYS A 39 22.05 30.89 -11.56
CA LYS A 39 23.40 30.31 -11.39
C LYS A 39 24.49 31.37 -11.19
N SER A 40 24.49 32.40 -12.03
CA SER A 40 25.47 33.50 -11.97
C SER A 40 25.44 34.22 -10.62
N TRP A 41 24.24 34.44 -10.07
CA TRP A 41 24.06 35.08 -8.77
C TRP A 41 24.56 34.19 -7.63
N VAL A 42 24.18 32.90 -7.64
CA VAL A 42 24.60 31.92 -6.61
C VAL A 42 26.11 31.75 -6.59
N GLN A 43 26.76 31.68 -7.75
CA GLN A 43 28.21 31.57 -7.85
C GLN A 43 28.91 32.82 -7.31
N ALA A 44 28.40 34.02 -7.62
CA ALA A 44 28.94 35.28 -7.10
C ALA A 44 28.74 35.43 -5.58
N PHE A 45 27.63 34.91 -5.03
CA PHE A 45 27.32 35.02 -3.60
C PHE A 45 28.05 33.97 -2.75
N THR A 46 28.06 32.71 -3.18
CA THR A 46 28.69 31.60 -2.44
C THR A 46 30.19 31.48 -2.72
N GLY A 47 30.67 31.98 -3.87
CA GLY A 47 32.03 31.76 -4.35
C GLY A 47 32.25 30.36 -4.94
N ALA A 48 31.18 29.57 -5.12
CA ALA A 48 31.28 28.21 -5.66
C ALA A 48 31.72 28.23 -7.14
N LYS A 49 32.79 27.50 -7.45
CA LYS A 49 33.32 27.36 -8.82
C LYS A 49 32.69 26.22 -9.61
N HIS A 50 32.25 25.17 -8.92
CA HIS A 50 31.68 23.95 -9.52
C HIS A 50 30.31 23.64 -8.91
N PRO A 51 29.39 23.00 -9.66
CA PRO A 51 28.11 22.54 -9.12
C PRO A 51 28.33 21.42 -8.09
N SER A 52 27.51 21.40 -7.04
CA SER A 52 27.57 20.37 -5.99
C SER A 52 27.02 19.01 -6.45
N TYR A 53 26.00 19.02 -7.31
CA TYR A 53 25.41 17.82 -7.89
C TYR A 53 24.85 18.13 -9.28
N LEU A 54 24.66 17.08 -10.08
CA LEU A 54 24.01 17.14 -11.39
C LEU A 54 22.85 16.15 -11.38
N GLU A 55 21.64 16.66 -11.61
CA GLU A 55 20.46 15.82 -11.82
C GLU A 55 20.25 15.63 -13.32
N VAL A 56 20.16 14.38 -13.76
CA VAL A 56 19.85 14.01 -15.14
C VAL A 56 18.56 13.21 -15.12
N TYR A 57 17.60 13.61 -15.93
CA TYR A 57 16.34 12.89 -16.10
C TYR A 57 16.46 12.00 -17.34
N ASP A 58 16.40 10.69 -17.13
CA ASP A 58 16.40 9.69 -18.20
C ASP A 58 15.60 8.46 -17.76
N ASP A 59 14.92 7.82 -18.72
CA ASP A 59 14.10 6.63 -18.49
C ASP A 59 14.90 5.32 -18.71
N ASP A 60 16.10 5.38 -19.31
CA ASP A 60 16.91 4.21 -19.63
C ASP A 60 18.08 3.99 -18.63
N ASN A 61 18.20 2.74 -18.15
CA ASN A 61 19.33 2.32 -17.31
C ASN A 61 20.67 2.30 -18.06
N ALA A 62 20.65 2.37 -19.39
CA ALA A 62 21.86 2.43 -20.21
C ALA A 62 22.69 3.69 -19.92
N LEU A 63 22.05 4.85 -19.77
CA LEU A 63 22.74 6.12 -19.51
C LEU A 63 23.46 6.10 -18.16
N ARG A 64 22.82 5.51 -17.14
CA ARG A 64 23.43 5.35 -15.82
C ARG A 64 24.76 4.59 -15.91
N LYS A 65 24.77 3.46 -16.62
CA LYS A 65 26.00 2.67 -16.81
C LYS A 65 27.09 3.43 -17.56
N SER A 66 26.71 4.25 -18.55
CA SER A 66 27.66 5.09 -19.28
C SER A 66 28.26 6.20 -18.40
N ILE A 67 27.46 6.80 -17.53
CA ILE A 67 27.92 7.82 -16.57
C ILE A 67 28.86 7.19 -15.52
N GLU A 68 28.48 6.03 -14.96
CA GLU A 68 29.30 5.28 -14.02
C GLU A 68 30.64 4.87 -14.65
N ALA A 69 30.63 4.40 -15.90
CA ALA A 69 31.85 4.06 -16.62
C ALA A 69 32.74 5.27 -16.94
N TYR A 70 32.17 6.44 -17.22
CA TYR A 70 32.92 7.64 -17.58
C TYR A 70 33.51 8.37 -16.35
N PHE A 71 32.72 8.50 -15.28
CA PHE A 71 33.14 9.21 -14.08
C PHE A 71 33.90 8.31 -13.09
N GLY A 72 33.66 7.00 -13.11
CA GLY A 72 34.29 6.03 -12.20
C GLY A 72 34.08 6.43 -10.73
N ASP A 73 35.12 6.26 -9.90
CA ASP A 73 35.10 6.60 -8.47
C ASP A 73 35.09 8.12 -8.17
N ARG A 74 35.10 8.99 -9.20
CA ARG A 74 35.12 10.45 -9.01
C ARG A 74 33.74 11.05 -8.75
N ALA A 75 32.68 10.28 -8.94
CA ALA A 75 31.30 10.71 -8.71
C ALA A 75 30.50 9.58 -8.05
N ILE A 76 29.73 9.94 -7.03
CA ILE A 76 28.74 9.04 -6.45
C ILE A 76 27.48 9.17 -7.29
N THR A 77 27.12 8.12 -8.03
CA THR A 77 25.82 8.02 -8.71
C THR A 77 24.81 7.42 -7.74
N ALA A 78 23.74 8.16 -7.47
CA ALA A 78 22.64 7.68 -6.64
C ALA A 78 21.34 7.97 -7.36
N ASP A 79 20.51 6.94 -7.53
CA ASP A 79 19.14 7.13 -8.01
C ASP A 79 18.33 7.93 -7.00
N ARG A 80 17.28 8.60 -7.45
CA ARG A 80 16.28 9.20 -6.58
C ARG A 80 15.72 8.16 -5.59
N LEU A 81 15.52 6.92 -6.03
CA LEU A 81 15.08 5.81 -5.17
C LEU A 81 16.12 5.41 -4.10
N GLU A 82 17.41 5.57 -4.41
CA GLU A 82 18.51 5.26 -3.49
C GLU A 82 18.75 6.39 -2.49
N GLN A 83 18.60 7.65 -2.92
CA GLN A 83 18.62 8.83 -2.04
C GLN A 83 17.44 8.82 -1.07
N GLU A 84 16.26 8.40 -1.52
CA GLU A 84 15.04 8.29 -0.72
C GLU A 84 14.81 6.85 -0.20
N ALA A 85 15.88 6.08 0.01
CA ALA A 85 15.78 4.68 0.42
C ALA A 85 14.99 4.50 1.73
N THR A 86 15.00 5.48 2.64
CA THR A 86 14.20 5.45 3.87
C THR A 86 12.71 5.49 3.56
N LEU A 87 12.25 6.45 2.75
CA LEU A 87 10.84 6.54 2.34
C LEU A 87 10.40 5.29 1.60
N PHE A 88 11.21 4.81 0.66
CA PHE A 88 10.91 3.58 -0.09
C PHE A 88 10.86 2.33 0.81
N LYS A 89 11.80 2.19 1.76
CA LYS A 89 11.79 1.12 2.76
C LYS A 89 10.55 1.17 3.65
N VAL A 90 10.14 2.38 4.07
CA VAL A 90 8.90 2.58 4.84
C VAL A 90 7.69 2.15 4.03
N MET A 91 7.54 2.60 2.78
CA MET A 91 6.40 2.21 1.93
C MET A 91 6.35 0.69 1.69
N ARG A 92 7.51 0.06 1.48
CA ARG A 92 7.57 -1.41 1.33
C ARG A 92 7.19 -2.13 2.61
N SER A 93 7.67 -1.64 3.75
CA SER A 93 7.35 -2.19 5.08
C SER A 93 5.86 -2.04 5.40
N GLU A 94 5.28 -0.88 5.13
CA GLU A 94 3.86 -0.61 5.31
C GLU A 94 2.99 -1.61 4.54
N ARG A 95 3.32 -1.86 3.26
CA ARG A 95 2.61 -2.85 2.44
C ARG A 95 2.69 -4.26 3.06
N LEU A 96 3.84 -4.64 3.62
CA LEU A 96 4.00 -5.94 4.28
C LEU A 96 3.17 -6.05 5.55
N VAL A 97 3.15 -4.99 6.37
CA VAL A 97 2.37 -4.94 7.62
C VAL A 97 0.87 -5.03 7.30
N VAL A 98 0.38 -4.25 6.34
CA VAL A 98 -1.03 -4.31 5.90
C VAL A 98 -1.38 -5.70 5.37
N LEU A 99 -0.50 -6.33 4.59
CA LEU A 99 -0.71 -7.69 4.10
C LEU A 99 -0.74 -8.73 5.24
N ALA A 100 0.11 -8.58 6.26
CA ALA A 100 0.13 -9.46 7.42
C ALA A 100 -1.17 -9.35 8.25
N ILE A 101 -1.65 -8.12 8.47
CA ILE A 101 -2.94 -7.89 9.16
C ILE A 101 -4.09 -8.49 8.35
N LEU A 102 -4.13 -8.26 7.02
CA LEU A 102 -5.15 -8.83 6.15
C LEU A 102 -5.15 -10.37 6.20
N ALA A 103 -3.97 -10.99 6.14
CA ALA A 103 -3.84 -12.44 6.25
C ALA A 103 -4.38 -12.95 7.60
N PHE A 104 -4.07 -12.25 8.70
CA PHE A 104 -4.56 -12.60 10.03
C PHE A 104 -6.10 -12.50 10.13
N VAL A 105 -6.69 -11.43 9.59
CA VAL A 105 -8.16 -11.27 9.55
C VAL A 105 -8.83 -12.38 8.74
N VAL A 106 -8.23 -12.81 7.63
CA VAL A 106 -8.76 -13.93 6.83
C VAL A 106 -8.73 -15.24 7.63
N VAL A 107 -7.66 -15.49 8.40
CA VAL A 107 -7.59 -16.65 9.29
C VAL A 107 -8.69 -16.57 10.36
N LEU A 108 -8.90 -15.43 11.00
CA LEU A 108 -9.99 -15.24 11.97
C LEU A 108 -11.37 -15.49 11.35
N ALA A 109 -11.61 -14.97 10.15
CA ALA A 109 -12.85 -15.17 9.42
C ALA A 109 -13.07 -16.65 9.05
N SER A 110 -12.01 -17.40 8.76
CA SER A 110 -12.10 -18.82 8.40
C SER A 110 -12.71 -19.67 9.52
N PHE A 111 -12.35 -19.39 10.78
CA PHE A 111 -12.95 -20.07 11.93
C PHE A 111 -14.45 -19.77 12.04
N GLY A 112 -14.86 -18.53 11.76
CA GLY A 112 -16.27 -18.15 11.73
C GLY A 112 -17.09 -18.94 10.71
N ILE A 113 -16.54 -19.17 9.51
CA ILE A 113 -17.19 -19.99 8.47
C ILE A 113 -17.35 -21.45 8.94
N VAL A 114 -16.30 -22.02 9.54
CA VAL A 114 -16.33 -23.39 10.05
C VAL A 114 -17.39 -23.53 11.14
N SER A 115 -17.42 -22.61 12.10
CA SER A 115 -18.42 -22.61 13.18
C SER A 115 -19.84 -22.49 12.63
N ALA A 116 -20.08 -21.59 11.67
CA ALA A 116 -21.39 -21.43 11.06
C ALA A 116 -21.86 -22.72 10.34
N LEU A 117 -20.97 -23.35 9.55
CA LEU A 117 -21.30 -24.59 8.85
C LEU A 117 -21.57 -25.76 9.80
N THR A 118 -20.78 -25.90 10.87
CA THR A 118 -21.01 -26.93 11.89
C THR A 118 -22.36 -26.72 12.58
N ILE A 119 -22.72 -25.48 12.97
CA ILE A 119 -24.01 -25.18 13.60
C ILE A 119 -25.16 -25.54 12.66
N ILE A 120 -25.11 -25.10 11.39
CA ILE A 120 -26.13 -25.41 10.39
C ILE A 120 -26.31 -26.93 10.24
N ALA A 121 -25.20 -27.67 10.26
CA ALA A 121 -25.23 -29.11 10.09
C ALA A 121 -25.80 -29.86 11.30
N LEU A 122 -25.48 -29.40 12.52
CA LEU A 122 -26.03 -29.94 13.76
C LEU A 122 -27.54 -29.65 13.87
N GLU A 123 -27.96 -28.43 13.54
CA GLU A 123 -29.38 -28.04 13.53
C GLU A 123 -30.19 -28.86 12.52
N LYS A 124 -29.60 -29.16 11.36
CA LYS A 124 -30.20 -29.97 10.29
C LYS A 124 -30.05 -31.48 10.48
N LYS A 125 -29.50 -31.98 11.60
CA LYS A 125 -29.16 -33.42 11.80
C LYS A 125 -30.35 -34.36 11.55
N SER A 126 -31.56 -34.02 11.99
CA SER A 126 -32.78 -34.80 11.76
C SER A 126 -33.13 -34.92 10.26
N ASP A 127 -33.04 -33.80 9.53
CA ASP A 127 -33.31 -33.75 8.09
C ASP A 127 -32.28 -34.61 7.33
N ILE A 128 -31.02 -34.61 7.79
CA ILE A 128 -29.94 -35.42 7.23
C ILE A 128 -30.25 -36.92 7.37
N TYR A 129 -30.70 -37.39 8.54
CA TYR A 129 -31.08 -38.79 8.72
C TYR A 129 -32.27 -39.20 7.86
N THR A 130 -33.22 -38.30 7.65
CA THR A 130 -34.36 -38.55 6.76
C THR A 130 -33.90 -38.69 5.31
N LEU A 131 -32.99 -37.81 4.85
CA LEU A 131 -32.37 -37.95 3.54
C LEU A 131 -31.57 -39.26 3.41
N TRP A 132 -30.92 -39.67 4.50
CA TRP A 132 -30.12 -40.90 4.52
C TRP A 132 -30.99 -42.14 4.44
N SER A 133 -32.12 -42.19 5.14
CA SER A 133 -33.10 -43.28 5.04
C SER A 133 -33.80 -43.34 3.67
N MET A 134 -33.86 -42.22 2.95
CA MET A 134 -34.30 -42.15 1.55
C MET A 134 -33.22 -42.59 0.53
N GLY A 135 -32.03 -43.02 0.99
CA GLY A 135 -30.97 -43.57 0.13
C GLY A 135 -29.93 -42.54 -0.35
N THR A 136 -29.87 -41.36 0.26
CA THR A 136 -28.86 -40.34 -0.09
C THR A 136 -27.45 -40.85 0.24
N SER A 137 -26.52 -40.74 -0.70
CA SER A 137 -25.12 -41.11 -0.47
C SER A 137 -24.36 -40.05 0.33
N ASN A 138 -23.30 -40.44 1.04
CA ASN A 138 -22.40 -39.51 1.74
C ASN A 138 -21.79 -38.44 0.81
N ALA A 139 -21.60 -38.75 -0.48
CA ALA A 139 -21.10 -37.82 -1.48
C ALA A 139 -22.14 -36.71 -1.83
N GLN A 140 -23.42 -37.07 -1.90
CA GLN A 140 -24.50 -36.09 -2.11
C GLN A 140 -24.64 -35.18 -0.90
N LEU A 141 -24.53 -35.73 0.32
CA LEU A 141 -24.57 -34.94 1.55
C LEU A 141 -23.39 -33.93 1.61
N ARG A 142 -22.17 -34.37 1.26
CA ARG A 142 -21.00 -33.49 1.08
C ARG A 142 -21.27 -32.35 0.10
N SER A 143 -21.89 -32.65 -1.03
CA SER A 143 -22.18 -31.64 -2.06
C SER A 143 -23.13 -30.56 -1.54
N ILE A 144 -24.14 -30.92 -0.73
CA ILE A 144 -25.09 -29.97 -0.15
C ILE A 144 -24.36 -28.99 0.78
N PHE A 145 -23.55 -29.51 1.72
CA PHE A 145 -22.80 -28.67 2.65
C PHE A 145 -21.75 -27.80 1.96
N PHE A 146 -21.05 -28.33 0.95
CA PHE A 146 -20.11 -27.56 0.16
C PHE A 146 -20.80 -26.40 -0.58
N LYS A 147 -21.98 -26.64 -1.18
CA LYS A 147 -22.77 -25.59 -1.84
C LYS A 147 -23.25 -24.53 -0.85
N ASN A 148 -23.69 -24.92 0.34
CA ASN A 148 -24.04 -23.96 1.40
C ASN A 148 -22.84 -23.10 1.82
N GLY A 149 -21.67 -23.71 2.02
CA GLY A 149 -20.43 -22.98 2.30
C GLY A 149 -20.05 -22.02 1.17
N LEU A 150 -20.20 -22.46 -0.09
CA LEU A 150 -19.95 -21.60 -1.25
C LEU A 150 -20.94 -20.42 -1.31
N LEU A 151 -22.21 -20.63 -1.01
CA LEU A 151 -23.21 -19.55 -0.96
C LEU A 151 -22.88 -18.52 0.13
N ILE A 152 -22.44 -18.94 1.30
CA ILE A 152 -22.00 -18.05 2.38
C ILE A 152 -20.81 -17.21 1.90
N VAL A 153 -19.81 -17.84 1.27
CA VAL A 153 -18.63 -17.15 0.72
C VAL A 153 -19.04 -16.14 -0.36
N LEU A 154 -19.92 -16.52 -1.29
CA LEU A 154 -20.38 -15.64 -2.37
C LEU A 154 -21.17 -14.45 -1.83
N ALA A 155 -22.06 -14.66 -0.86
CA ALA A 155 -22.82 -13.59 -0.21
C ALA A 155 -21.88 -12.63 0.54
N GLY A 156 -20.94 -13.17 1.32
CA GLY A 156 -19.93 -12.37 2.02
C GLY A 156 -19.04 -11.57 1.07
N TRP A 157 -18.59 -12.18 -0.03
CA TRP A 157 -17.83 -11.52 -1.09
C TRP A 157 -18.63 -10.37 -1.71
N ALA A 158 -19.89 -10.61 -2.10
CA ALA A 158 -20.72 -9.59 -2.75
C ALA A 158 -20.98 -8.39 -1.83
N VAL A 159 -21.31 -8.64 -0.56
CA VAL A 159 -21.55 -7.59 0.44
C VAL A 159 -20.25 -6.85 0.76
N GLY A 160 -19.15 -7.58 0.99
CA GLY A 160 -17.85 -6.98 1.29
C GLY A 160 -17.30 -6.12 0.16
N LEU A 161 -17.44 -6.59 -1.09
CA LEU A 161 -17.03 -5.84 -2.27
C LEU A 161 -17.87 -4.57 -2.43
N SER A 162 -19.19 -4.66 -2.22
CA SER A 162 -20.10 -3.51 -2.30
C SER A 162 -19.78 -2.45 -1.22
N LEU A 163 -19.56 -2.88 0.02
CA LEU A 163 -19.18 -2.00 1.12
C LEU A 163 -17.80 -1.36 0.88
N GLY A 164 -16.80 -2.14 0.47
CA GLY A 164 -15.46 -1.63 0.15
C GLY A 164 -15.48 -0.60 -0.98
N THR A 165 -16.27 -0.86 -2.03
CA THR A 165 -16.49 0.09 -3.13
C THR A 165 -17.07 1.39 -2.61
N THR A 166 -18.10 1.30 -1.77
CA THR A 166 -18.80 2.46 -1.21
C THR A 166 -17.85 3.33 -0.39
N ILE A 167 -17.03 2.72 0.46
CA ILE A 167 -16.04 3.44 1.27
C ILE A 167 -15.01 4.17 0.38
N ILE A 168 -14.51 3.51 -0.68
CA ILE A 168 -13.56 4.14 -1.61
C ILE A 168 -14.20 5.33 -2.34
N LEU A 169 -15.46 5.20 -2.75
CA LEU A 169 -16.18 6.29 -3.40
C LEU A 169 -16.41 7.46 -2.43
N ILE A 170 -16.76 7.19 -1.17
CA ILE A 170 -16.88 8.22 -0.14
C ILE A 170 -15.54 8.94 0.03
N GLN A 171 -14.42 8.22 0.15
CA GLN A 171 -13.11 8.85 0.27
C GLN A 171 -12.75 9.67 -0.99
N LYS A 172 -13.13 9.21 -2.19
CA LYS A 172 -12.87 9.93 -3.44
C LYS A 172 -13.63 11.25 -3.56
N TYR A 173 -14.89 11.30 -3.12
CA TYR A 173 -15.75 12.48 -3.27
C TYR A 173 -15.74 13.41 -2.05
N VAL A 174 -15.68 12.85 -0.84
CA VAL A 174 -15.75 13.59 0.41
C VAL A 174 -14.36 13.92 0.96
N GLY A 175 -13.34 13.12 0.63
CA GLY A 175 -11.97 13.37 1.09
C GLY A 175 -11.86 13.26 2.62
N VAL A 176 -12.42 12.20 3.21
CA VAL A 176 -12.46 12.02 4.68
C VAL A 176 -11.07 12.04 5.32
N VAL A 177 -10.08 11.46 4.64
CA VAL A 177 -8.67 11.48 5.06
C VAL A 177 -7.89 12.53 4.25
N SER A 178 -7.53 13.64 4.91
CA SER A 178 -6.74 14.73 4.36
C SER A 178 -5.24 14.56 4.60
N LEU A 179 -4.41 15.04 3.67
CA LEU A 179 -2.93 15.06 3.78
C LEU A 179 -2.39 16.22 4.62
N GLY A 180 -3.26 17.14 5.08
CA GLY A 180 -2.89 18.36 5.81
C GLY A 180 -2.75 19.58 4.89
N SER A 181 -2.42 20.74 5.47
CA SER A 181 -2.27 22.00 4.73
C SER A 181 -0.92 22.08 4.00
N GLY A 182 -0.94 22.57 2.76
CA GLY A 182 0.28 22.83 1.97
C GLY A 182 0.64 21.79 0.91
N TYR A 183 -0.13 20.71 0.76
CA TYR A 183 -0.01 19.79 -0.37
C TYR A 183 -0.91 20.23 -1.53
N ILE A 184 -0.44 20.09 -2.78
CA ILE A 184 -1.23 20.41 -3.99
C ILE A 184 -2.53 19.57 -4.07
N GLN A 185 -2.53 18.40 -3.44
CA GLN A 185 -3.69 17.52 -3.31
C GLN A 185 -4.03 17.35 -1.83
N GLU A 186 -5.14 17.95 -1.39
CA GLU A 186 -5.51 18.05 0.03
C GLU A 186 -5.97 16.70 0.63
N TYR A 187 -6.21 15.68 -0.20
CA TYR A 187 -6.75 14.38 0.20
C TYR A 187 -5.91 13.23 -0.30
N TYR A 188 -5.82 12.15 0.50
CA TYR A 188 -5.08 10.96 0.11
C TYR A 188 -5.68 10.36 -1.17
N PRO A 189 -4.95 10.34 -2.30
CA PRO A 189 -5.51 9.98 -3.59
C PRO A 189 -5.79 8.48 -3.63
N VAL A 190 -7.05 8.13 -3.90
CA VAL A 190 -7.48 6.73 -4.03
C VAL A 190 -7.84 6.45 -5.48
N VAL A 191 -7.15 5.50 -6.08
CA VAL A 191 -7.38 5.10 -7.48
C VAL A 191 -8.01 3.71 -7.50
N LEU A 192 -9.20 3.62 -8.08
CA LEU A 192 -9.87 2.36 -8.35
C LEU A 192 -9.19 1.70 -9.55
N SER A 193 -8.32 0.72 -9.28
CA SER A 193 -7.72 -0.11 -10.33
C SER A 193 -8.48 -1.42 -10.45
N TRP A 194 -8.87 -1.77 -11.68
CA TRP A 194 -9.48 -3.07 -11.99
C TRP A 194 -8.62 -4.26 -11.56
N LYS A 195 -7.29 -4.09 -11.60
CA LYS A 195 -6.35 -5.13 -11.15
C LYS A 195 -6.56 -5.49 -9.68
N HIS A 196 -6.85 -4.49 -8.82
CA HIS A 196 -7.08 -4.73 -7.39
C HIS A 196 -8.43 -5.43 -7.15
N TYR A 197 -9.48 -5.09 -7.90
CA TYR A 197 -10.77 -5.79 -7.81
C TYR A 197 -10.67 -7.26 -8.17
N LEU A 198 -10.01 -7.55 -9.28
CA LEU A 198 -9.82 -8.93 -9.76
C LEU A 198 -8.96 -9.74 -8.78
N LEU A 199 -7.88 -9.14 -8.27
CA LEU A 199 -7.01 -9.81 -7.30
C LEU A 199 -7.74 -10.14 -6.00
N THR A 200 -8.46 -9.19 -5.41
CA THR A 200 -9.21 -9.41 -4.16
C THR A 200 -10.31 -10.46 -4.36
N THR A 201 -11.05 -10.38 -5.46
CA THR A 201 -12.09 -11.37 -5.79
C THR A 201 -11.49 -12.77 -5.94
N SER A 202 -10.35 -12.89 -6.64
CA SER A 202 -9.65 -14.15 -6.81
C SER A 202 -9.21 -14.75 -5.48
N ILE A 203 -8.59 -13.94 -4.60
CA ILE A 203 -8.11 -14.38 -3.28
C ILE A 203 -9.29 -14.85 -2.40
N VAL A 204 -10.36 -14.06 -2.32
CA VAL A 204 -11.52 -14.38 -1.46
C VAL A 204 -12.21 -15.66 -1.93
N LEU A 205 -12.42 -15.81 -3.23
CA LEU A 205 -13.07 -17.01 -3.77
C LEU A 205 -12.18 -18.25 -3.63
N SER A 206 -10.88 -18.15 -3.88
CA SER A 206 -9.97 -19.30 -3.75
C SER A 206 -9.81 -19.74 -2.29
N ILE A 207 -9.61 -18.81 -1.35
CA ILE A 207 -9.52 -19.12 0.08
C ILE A 207 -10.87 -19.62 0.61
N GLY A 208 -11.98 -18.94 0.29
CA GLY A 208 -13.31 -19.34 0.75
C GLY A 208 -13.73 -20.72 0.25
N THR A 209 -13.41 -21.05 -1.01
CA THR A 209 -13.67 -22.38 -1.56
C THR A 209 -12.81 -23.45 -0.88
N ALA A 210 -11.53 -23.17 -0.63
CA ALA A 210 -10.64 -24.08 0.09
C ALA A 210 -11.14 -24.36 1.52
N ILE A 211 -11.57 -23.32 2.24
CA ILE A 211 -12.15 -23.45 3.58
C ILE A 211 -13.45 -24.25 3.54
N SER A 212 -14.34 -23.96 2.59
CA SER A 212 -15.62 -24.69 2.44
C SER A 212 -15.38 -26.18 2.18
N MET A 213 -14.42 -26.50 1.32
CA MET A 213 -14.04 -27.88 1.02
C MET A 213 -13.48 -28.60 2.26
N TRP A 214 -12.59 -27.94 3.00
CA TRP A 214 -12.00 -28.49 4.22
C TRP A 214 -13.04 -28.67 5.34
N SER A 215 -13.90 -27.66 5.56
CA SER A 215 -14.94 -27.66 6.59
C SER A 215 -16.00 -28.73 6.34
N THR A 216 -16.44 -28.90 5.09
CA THR A 216 -17.42 -29.93 4.71
C THR A 216 -16.98 -31.35 5.12
N GLY A 217 -15.68 -31.64 5.00
CA GLY A 217 -15.13 -32.92 5.45
C GLY A 217 -15.20 -33.12 6.96
N LYS A 218 -14.87 -32.06 7.72
CA LYS A 218 -14.89 -32.05 9.20
C LYS A 218 -16.29 -32.17 9.78
N VAL A 219 -17.25 -31.44 9.21
CA VAL A 219 -18.65 -31.43 9.64
C VAL A 219 -19.26 -32.83 9.60
N ILE A 220 -18.99 -33.61 8.55
CA ILE A 220 -19.55 -34.96 8.40
C ILE A 220 -18.90 -35.96 9.37
N GLN A 221 -17.61 -35.80 9.69
CA GLN A 221 -16.98 -36.60 10.74
C GLN A 221 -17.67 -36.36 12.09
N GLN A 222 -17.95 -35.10 12.45
CA GLN A 222 -18.64 -34.77 13.70
C GLN A 222 -20.07 -35.30 13.78
N ILE A 223 -20.81 -35.30 12.68
CA ILE A 223 -22.15 -35.90 12.63
C ILE A 223 -22.09 -37.42 12.83
N ASN A 224 -21.04 -38.08 12.36
CA ASN A 224 -20.88 -39.53 12.48
C ASN A 224 -20.36 -39.96 13.86
N GLU A 225 -19.73 -39.05 14.60
CA GLU A 225 -19.25 -39.24 15.98
C GLU A 225 -20.31 -38.91 17.05
N THR A 226 -21.41 -38.22 16.69
CA THR A 226 -22.52 -37.84 17.60
C THR A 226 -23.80 -38.58 17.30
#